data_AF-A0A411DH79-F1
#
_entry.id   AF-A0A411DH79-F1
#
_cell.length_a   1.000
_cell.length_b   1.000
_cell.length_c   1.000
_cell.angle_alpha   90.00
_cell.angle_beta   90.00
_cell.angle_gamma   90.00
#
_symmetry.space_group_name_H-M   'P 1'
#
loop_
_entity.id
_entity.type
_entity.pdbx_description
1 polymer ?
#
loop_
_entity_poly.entity_id
_entity_poly.type
_entity_poly.pdbx_seq_one_letter_code
_entity_poly.pdbx_strand_id
1 'polypeptide(L)'
;MNNKRLVIKGTILVGHQNFKIGEDTFSSLLLSVMYSWYHSTYSSAGEPLISYSEQELREYGRIRSALNGYTNDLHNISINYCLFNEFNNNYELGTPKGDLYLELLIENIFTNIRSLYDFFYHFIKICLTEKQLKQYPVTDSINKLISFAKKPNNTDKLPFQIIQYLEDIHSDLEDIKKIRDNIIHKGKDIMLTRDSGKLFMRIPIKDLFTEDNLLPNILGEANLNYDVEKYLSRIIKTTFRNMEILGEIILSQVYMKENYRFDLYAISNYCIDDFNDFLILKRFD
;
A
#
# COMPACT_ATOMS: atom_id res chain seq x y z
N MET A 1 23.23 -13.52 30.24
CA MET A 1 23.37 -12.94 28.88
C MET A 1 21.98 -12.70 28.33
N ASN A 2 21.56 -11.44 28.22
CA ASN A 2 20.30 -11.08 27.58
C ASN A 2 20.45 -11.34 26.07
N ASN A 3 19.92 -12.46 25.60
CA ASN A 3 19.70 -12.65 24.17
C ASN A 3 18.62 -11.67 23.71
N LYS A 4 19.02 -10.41 23.43
CA LYS A 4 18.19 -9.48 22.68
C LYS A 4 17.97 -10.11 21.30
N ARG A 5 16.82 -10.78 21.13
CA ARG A 5 16.34 -11.13 19.80
C ARG A 5 15.99 -9.82 19.10
N LEU A 6 16.83 -9.45 18.15
CA LEU A 6 16.60 -8.29 17.29
C LEU A 6 15.55 -8.69 16.25
N VAL A 7 14.29 -8.39 16.52
CA VAL A 7 13.20 -8.62 15.58
C VAL A 7 13.10 -7.39 14.68
N ILE A 8 13.89 -7.35 13.59
CA ILE A 8 13.87 -6.24 12.61
C ILE A 8 12.63 -6.33 11.69
N LYS A 9 12.01 -7.52 11.57
CA LYS A 9 10.86 -7.80 10.69
C LYS A 9 9.75 -8.55 11.43
N GLY A 10 9.24 -7.97 12.50
CA GLY A 10 8.11 -8.51 13.23
C GLY A 10 6.94 -7.57 13.13
N THR A 11 5.91 -7.94 12.38
CA THR A 11 4.62 -7.28 12.50
C THR A 11 4.05 -7.62 13.87
N ILE A 12 4.00 -6.66 14.78
CA ILE A 12 3.18 -6.80 15.98
C ILE A 12 1.78 -6.33 15.59
N LEU A 13 0.90 -7.30 15.34
CA LEU A 13 -0.53 -7.03 15.23
C LEU A 13 -1.07 -6.76 16.63
N VAL A 14 -1.54 -5.54 16.82
CA VAL A 14 -2.18 -5.11 18.06
C VAL A 14 -3.68 -5.25 17.87
N GLY A 15 -4.28 -6.28 18.48
CA GLY A 15 -5.73 -6.43 18.51
C GLY A 15 -6.40 -5.50 19.53
N HIS A 16 -7.74 -5.49 19.56
CA HIS A 16 -8.55 -4.56 20.35
C HIS A 16 -8.11 -4.40 21.83
N GLN A 17 -7.60 -5.47 22.45
CA GLN A 17 -7.25 -5.49 23.89
C GLN A 17 -6.01 -4.64 24.21
N ASN A 18 -5.15 -4.45 23.21
CA ASN A 18 -3.89 -3.70 23.33
C ASN A 18 -3.88 -2.46 22.44
N PHE A 19 -4.98 -2.18 21.72
CA PHE A 19 -5.11 -1.02 20.84
C PHE A 19 -5.01 0.25 21.67
N LYS A 20 -4.04 1.10 21.33
CA LYS A 20 -3.90 2.45 21.89
C LYS A 20 -3.89 3.43 20.73
N ILE A 21 -4.64 4.51 20.89
CA ILE A 21 -4.53 5.66 19.98
C ILE A 21 -3.26 6.40 20.40
N GLY A 22 -2.27 6.46 19.51
CA GLY A 22 -0.96 7.05 19.77
C GLY A 22 -0.06 7.02 18.54
N GLU A 23 1.03 7.78 18.61
CA GLU A 23 2.05 7.87 17.55
C GLU A 23 2.75 6.53 17.29
N ASP A 24 2.64 5.56 18.21
CA ASP A 24 3.32 4.26 18.24
C ASP A 24 2.62 3.12 17.47
N THR A 25 1.46 3.40 16.88
CA THR A 25 0.70 2.41 16.11
C THR A 25 0.16 2.95 14.79
N PHE A 26 0.27 2.15 13.74
CA PHE A 26 -0.39 2.40 12.47
C PHE A 26 -1.74 1.69 12.45
N SER A 27 -2.82 2.46 12.53
CA SER A 27 -4.20 1.93 12.46
C SER A 27 -4.81 2.19 11.09
N SER A 28 -5.56 1.22 10.58
CA SER A 28 -6.24 1.29 9.28
C SER A 28 -7.56 0.54 9.36
N LEU A 29 -8.60 1.11 8.74
CA LEU A 29 -9.91 0.47 8.62
C LEU A 29 -9.81 -0.77 7.74
N LEU A 30 -9.13 -0.69 6.60
CA LEU A 30 -8.98 -1.85 5.72
C LEU A 30 -8.27 -2.99 6.46
N LEU A 31 -7.18 -2.68 7.16
CA LEU A 31 -6.50 -3.65 8.01
C LEU A 31 -7.47 -4.31 9.00
N SER A 32 -8.25 -3.50 9.72
CA SER A 32 -9.21 -3.98 10.71
C SER A 32 -10.28 -4.87 10.10
N VAL A 33 -10.82 -4.47 8.96
CA VAL A 33 -11.85 -5.22 8.23
C VAL A 33 -11.34 -6.58 7.77
N MET A 34 -10.12 -6.60 7.23
CA MET A 34 -9.51 -7.81 6.69
C MET A 34 -9.12 -8.82 7.77
N TYR A 35 -8.57 -8.35 8.89
CA TYR A 35 -8.27 -9.22 10.03
C TYR A 35 -9.53 -9.70 10.75
N SER A 36 -10.54 -8.85 10.88
CA SER A 36 -11.87 -9.25 11.38
C SER A 36 -12.49 -10.33 10.49
N TRP A 37 -12.38 -10.19 9.16
CA TRP A 37 -12.81 -11.23 8.23
C TRP A 37 -12.03 -12.52 8.42
N TYR A 38 -10.70 -12.45 8.55
CA TYR A 38 -9.86 -13.61 8.77
C TYR A 38 -10.27 -14.37 10.04
N HIS A 39 -10.44 -13.68 11.16
CA HIS A 39 -10.82 -14.28 12.44
C HIS A 39 -12.29 -14.73 12.51
N SER A 40 -13.16 -14.17 11.68
CA SER A 40 -14.53 -14.66 11.51
C SER A 40 -14.63 -15.88 10.58
N THR A 41 -13.58 -16.16 9.80
CA THR A 41 -13.55 -17.25 8.80
C THR A 41 -12.71 -18.43 9.27
N TYR A 42 -11.63 -18.17 10.01
CA TYR A 42 -10.62 -19.14 10.37
C TYR A 42 -10.38 -19.20 11.88
N SER A 43 -10.12 -20.41 12.37
CA SER A 43 -9.58 -20.65 13.70
C SER A 43 -8.13 -20.14 13.82
N SER A 44 -7.60 -20.10 15.05
CA SER A 44 -6.18 -19.79 15.30
C SER A 44 -5.20 -20.78 14.65
N ALA A 45 -5.65 -22.01 14.37
CA ALA A 45 -4.87 -23.00 13.62
C ALA A 45 -4.87 -22.75 12.10
N GLY A 46 -5.71 -21.82 11.61
CA GLY A 46 -5.89 -21.53 10.19
C GLY A 46 -6.89 -22.44 9.50
N GLU A 47 -7.65 -23.24 10.24
CA GLU A 47 -8.73 -24.09 9.74
C GLU A 47 -10.05 -23.30 9.62
N PRO A 48 -10.87 -23.51 8.58
CA PRO A 48 -12.17 -22.84 8.44
C PRO A 48 -13.11 -23.12 9.62
N LEU A 49 -13.83 -22.10 10.09
CA LEU A 49 -14.80 -22.23 11.19
C LEU A 49 -16.10 -22.92 10.77
N ILE A 50 -16.44 -22.86 9.48
CA ILE A 50 -17.61 -23.51 8.87
C ILE A 50 -17.21 -24.22 7.58
N SER A 51 -18.10 -25.06 7.07
CA SER A 51 -17.90 -25.73 5.78
C SER A 51 -18.13 -24.77 4.62
N TYR A 52 -17.10 -24.57 3.80
CA TYR A 52 -17.15 -23.80 2.55
C TYR A 52 -16.99 -24.72 1.34
N SER A 53 -17.41 -24.26 0.17
CA SER A 53 -17.13 -24.96 -1.09
C SER A 53 -15.63 -24.97 -1.41
N GLU A 54 -15.16 -25.93 -2.22
CA GLU A 54 -13.75 -26.01 -2.64
C GLU A 54 -13.29 -24.72 -3.35
N GLN A 55 -14.19 -24.12 -4.15
CA GLN A 55 -13.92 -22.87 -4.85
C GLN A 55 -13.73 -21.70 -3.87
N GLU A 56 -14.59 -21.59 -2.85
CA GLU A 56 -14.45 -20.56 -1.82
C GLU A 56 -13.16 -20.73 -1.02
N LEU A 57 -12.84 -21.97 -0.61
CA LEU A 57 -11.61 -22.26 0.13
C LEU A 57 -10.35 -21.87 -0.67
N ARG A 58 -10.36 -22.12 -1.99
CA ARG A 58 -9.27 -21.73 -2.89
C ARG A 58 -9.09 -20.21 -2.93
N GLU A 59 -10.19 -19.47 -3.09
CA GLU A 59 -10.12 -18.01 -3.13
C GLU A 59 -9.79 -17.42 -1.75
N TYR A 60 -10.33 -17.95 -0.67
CA TYR A 60 -10.03 -17.49 0.68
C TYR A 60 -8.57 -17.75 1.07
N GLY A 61 -7.98 -18.86 0.60
CA GLY A 61 -6.54 -19.11 0.71
C GLY A 61 -5.69 -18.02 0.02
N ARG A 62 -6.12 -17.55 -1.15
CA ARG A 62 -5.46 -16.42 -1.85
C ARG A 62 -5.60 -15.12 -1.09
N ILE A 63 -6.78 -14.84 -0.54
CA ILE A 63 -7.04 -13.64 0.27
C ILE A 63 -6.19 -13.65 1.56
N ARG A 64 -6.08 -14.81 2.22
CA ARG A 64 -5.20 -14.99 3.39
C ARG A 64 -3.73 -14.70 3.05
N SER A 65 -3.25 -15.24 1.92
CA SER A 65 -1.89 -14.96 1.45
C SER A 65 -1.68 -13.47 1.15
N ALA A 66 -2.66 -12.84 0.49
CA ALA A 66 -2.65 -11.41 0.19
C ALA A 66 -2.65 -10.55 1.46
N LEU A 67 -3.38 -10.93 2.51
CA LEU A 67 -3.39 -10.21 3.79
C LEU A 67 -2.01 -10.20 4.47
N ASN A 68 -1.30 -11.33 4.43
CA ASN A 68 0.07 -11.41 4.94
C ASN A 68 1.03 -10.54 4.11
N GLY A 69 0.93 -10.60 2.77
CA GLY A 69 1.73 -9.78 1.87
C GLY A 69 1.49 -8.28 2.07
N TYR A 70 0.23 -7.87 2.14
CA TYR A 70 -0.20 -6.50 2.39
C TYR A 70 0.36 -5.95 3.70
N THR A 71 0.26 -6.72 4.78
CA THR A 71 0.76 -6.32 6.09
C THR A 71 2.28 -6.16 6.09
N ASN A 72 3.00 -7.05 5.40
CA ASN A 72 4.44 -6.95 5.22
C ASN A 72 4.83 -5.71 4.41
N ASP A 73 4.06 -5.36 3.37
CA ASP A 73 4.35 -4.19 2.54
C ASP A 73 4.05 -2.87 3.24
N LEU A 74 2.98 -2.79 4.05
CA LEU A 74 2.76 -1.65 4.94
C LEU A 74 3.94 -1.45 5.89
N HIS A 75 4.42 -2.53 6.50
CA HIS A 75 5.57 -2.52 7.38
C HIS A 75 6.84 -2.09 6.63
N ASN A 76 7.09 -2.61 5.44
CA ASN A 76 8.26 -2.26 4.63
C ASN A 76 8.26 -0.77 4.24
N ILE A 77 7.10 -0.18 3.92
CA ILE A 77 6.99 1.26 3.66
C ILE A 77 7.45 2.07 4.87
N SER A 78 6.99 1.73 6.08
CA SER A 78 7.39 2.44 7.30
C SER A 78 8.89 2.34 7.58
N ILE A 79 9.49 1.16 7.40
CA ILE A 79 10.94 0.97 7.57
C ILE A 79 11.72 1.75 6.53
N ASN A 80 11.36 1.63 5.25
CA ASN A 80 12.07 2.31 4.18
C ASN A 80 11.98 3.83 4.33
N TYR A 81 10.84 4.35 4.80
CA TYR A 81 10.70 5.78 5.09
C TYR A 81 11.55 6.23 6.28
N CYS A 82 11.54 5.49 7.39
CA CYS A 82 12.35 5.81 8.56
C CYS A 82 13.85 5.84 8.20
N LEU A 83 14.34 4.82 7.49
CA LEU A 83 15.71 4.79 6.98
C LEU A 83 15.97 5.94 6.00
N PHE A 84 15.04 6.24 5.09
CA PHE A 84 15.16 7.36 4.17
C PHE A 84 15.33 8.67 4.94
N ASN A 85 14.53 8.90 5.96
CA ASN A 85 14.59 10.11 6.79
C ASN A 85 15.94 10.20 7.53
N GLU A 86 16.44 9.09 8.08
CA GLU A 86 17.76 9.03 8.74
C GLU A 86 18.90 9.38 7.78
N PHE A 87 18.94 8.74 6.61
CA PHE A 87 19.97 9.03 5.59
C PHE A 87 19.82 10.42 4.98
N ASN A 88 18.59 10.92 4.80
CA ASN A 88 18.37 12.23 4.21
C ASN A 88 18.82 13.37 5.14
N ASN A 89 18.64 13.20 6.45
CA ASN A 89 19.01 14.20 7.46
C ASN A 89 20.49 14.15 7.87
N ASN A 90 21.21 13.07 7.55
CA ASN A 90 22.60 12.89 7.96
C ASN A 90 23.57 13.03 6.77
N TYR A 91 23.94 14.26 6.46
CA TYR A 91 24.85 14.60 5.35
C TYR A 91 26.26 13.98 5.47
N GLU A 92 26.66 13.55 6.67
CA GLU A 92 27.98 12.93 6.92
C GLU A 92 28.00 11.41 6.64
N LEU A 93 26.84 10.75 6.51
CA LEU A 93 26.74 9.34 6.17
C LEU A 93 27.11 9.07 4.70
N GLY A 94 28.42 9.01 4.45
CA GLY A 94 29.05 8.28 3.35
C GLY A 94 28.65 8.72 1.94
N THR A 95 29.13 9.88 1.50
CA THR A 95 28.99 10.37 0.11
C THR A 95 29.40 9.33 -0.95
N PRO A 96 29.01 9.57 -2.21
CA PRO A 96 28.18 8.75 -3.11
C PRO A 96 27.32 7.58 -2.60
N LYS A 97 27.73 6.85 -1.55
CA LYS A 97 27.00 5.63 -1.10
C LYS A 97 25.66 5.96 -0.44
N GLY A 98 25.56 7.06 0.28
CA GLY A 98 24.33 7.55 0.90
C GLY A 98 23.26 7.86 -0.14
N ASP A 99 23.64 8.51 -1.25
CA ASP A 99 22.71 8.82 -2.34
C ASP A 99 22.21 7.54 -3.03
N LEU A 100 23.09 6.54 -3.21
CA LEU A 100 22.69 5.20 -3.70
C LEU A 100 21.67 4.54 -2.75
N TYR A 101 21.88 4.63 -1.44
CA TYR A 101 20.92 4.10 -0.47
C TYR A 101 19.58 4.84 -0.52
N LEU A 102 19.59 6.16 -0.65
CA LEU A 102 18.38 6.96 -0.80
C LEU A 102 17.59 6.56 -2.04
N GLU A 103 18.26 6.40 -3.18
CA GLU A 103 17.64 5.90 -4.42
C GLU A 103 16.96 4.54 -4.18
N LEU A 104 17.69 3.55 -3.66
CA LEU A 104 17.15 2.21 -3.38
C LEU A 104 15.95 2.25 -2.41
N LEU A 105 15.99 3.12 -1.40
CA LEU A 105 14.88 3.28 -0.45
C LEU A 105 13.65 3.87 -1.14
N ILE A 106 13.82 4.89 -2.00
CA ILE A 106 12.75 5.49 -2.80
C ILE A 106 12.12 4.45 -3.74
N GLU A 107 12.94 3.66 -4.45
CA GLU A 107 12.46 2.60 -5.33
C GLU A 107 11.64 1.55 -4.57
N ASN A 108 12.13 1.13 -3.40
CA ASN A 108 11.43 0.16 -2.56
C ASN A 108 10.09 0.70 -2.08
N ILE A 109 10.02 1.97 -1.65
CA ILE A 109 8.76 2.63 -1.27
C ILE A 109 7.75 2.56 -2.42
N PHE A 110 8.14 2.96 -3.64
CA PHE A 110 7.22 2.90 -4.80
C PHE A 110 6.81 1.47 -5.16
N THR A 111 7.72 0.51 -5.01
CA THR A 111 7.44 -0.91 -5.22
C THR A 111 6.39 -1.42 -4.24
N ASN A 112 6.57 -1.16 -2.94
CA ASN A 112 5.62 -1.57 -1.92
C ASN A 112 4.26 -0.85 -2.10
N ILE A 113 4.24 0.45 -2.40
CA ILE A 113 3.00 1.20 -2.69
C ILE A 113 2.23 0.56 -3.85
N ARG A 114 2.90 0.22 -4.95
CA ARG A 114 2.24 -0.44 -6.08
C ARG A 114 1.72 -1.82 -5.69
N SER A 115 2.47 -2.57 -4.90
CA SER A 115 2.08 -3.90 -4.40
C SER A 115 0.83 -3.85 -3.53
N LEU A 116 0.66 -2.81 -2.69
CA LEU A 116 -0.57 -2.61 -1.91
C LEU A 116 -1.85 -2.65 -2.78
N TYR A 117 -1.82 -1.98 -3.92
CA TYR A 117 -2.95 -2.01 -4.87
C TYR A 117 -3.19 -3.38 -5.50
N ASP A 118 -2.16 -4.20 -5.72
CA ASP A 118 -2.36 -5.57 -6.22
C ASP A 118 -3.06 -6.45 -5.18
N PHE A 119 -2.88 -6.20 -3.88
CA PHE A 119 -3.65 -6.92 -2.85
C PHE A 119 -5.12 -6.54 -2.81
N PHE A 120 -5.49 -5.31 -3.19
CA PHE A 120 -6.89 -4.88 -3.25
C PHE A 120 -7.72 -5.76 -4.18
N TYR A 121 -7.12 -6.24 -5.28
CA TYR A 121 -7.77 -7.20 -6.18
C TYR A 121 -8.23 -8.47 -5.45
N HIS A 122 -7.50 -8.94 -4.45
CA HIS A 122 -7.89 -10.10 -3.65
C HIS A 122 -8.93 -9.72 -2.60
N PHE A 123 -8.76 -8.60 -1.92
CA PHE A 123 -9.65 -8.18 -0.83
C PHE A 123 -11.09 -7.94 -1.29
N ILE A 124 -11.26 -7.39 -2.50
CA ILE A 124 -12.58 -7.20 -3.13
C ILE A 124 -13.37 -8.51 -3.21
N LYS A 125 -12.71 -9.66 -3.36
CA LYS A 125 -13.38 -10.98 -3.48
C LYS A 125 -14.22 -11.35 -2.26
N ILE A 126 -13.93 -10.79 -1.08
CA ILE A 126 -14.73 -11.02 0.14
C ILE A 126 -16.17 -10.52 -0.02
N CYS A 127 -16.37 -9.49 -0.84
CA CYS A 127 -17.67 -8.87 -1.09
C CYS A 127 -18.49 -9.61 -2.14
N LEU A 128 -17.94 -10.66 -2.77
CA LEU A 128 -18.56 -11.31 -3.91
C LEU A 128 -19.36 -12.53 -3.52
N THR A 129 -20.49 -12.73 -4.21
CA THR A 129 -21.22 -13.99 -4.21
C THR A 129 -20.48 -15.06 -5.02
N GLU A 130 -20.83 -16.33 -4.84
CA GLU A 130 -20.24 -17.43 -5.63
C GLU A 130 -20.40 -17.22 -7.15
N LYS A 131 -21.57 -16.70 -7.58
CA LYS A 131 -21.83 -16.36 -8.99
C LYS A 131 -20.84 -15.31 -9.50
N GLN A 132 -20.61 -14.25 -8.71
CA GLN A 132 -19.69 -13.18 -9.08
C GLN A 132 -18.23 -13.64 -9.05
N LEU A 133 -17.85 -14.49 -8.09
CA LEU A 133 -16.51 -15.09 -8.03
C LEU A 133 -16.18 -15.90 -9.30
N LYS A 134 -17.14 -16.65 -9.85
CA LYS A 134 -16.98 -17.41 -11.11
C LYS A 134 -16.74 -16.51 -12.32
N GLN A 135 -17.19 -15.26 -12.27
CA GLN A 135 -17.08 -14.29 -13.36
C GLN A 135 -15.93 -13.30 -13.17
N TYR A 136 -15.30 -13.31 -12.00
CA TYR A 136 -14.18 -12.45 -11.65
C TYR A 136 -12.97 -12.74 -12.56
N PRO A 137 -12.17 -11.73 -12.94
CA PRO A 137 -10.97 -11.95 -13.73
C PRO A 137 -10.06 -13.03 -13.11
N VAL A 138 -9.47 -13.89 -13.95
CA VAL A 138 -8.63 -15.00 -13.47
C VAL A 138 -7.20 -14.56 -13.20
N THR A 139 -6.72 -13.51 -13.87
CA THR A 139 -5.36 -12.99 -13.62
C THR A 139 -5.37 -12.01 -12.47
N ASP A 140 -4.55 -12.28 -11.47
CA ASP A 140 -4.39 -11.46 -10.27
C ASP A 140 -3.73 -10.12 -10.60
N SER A 141 -4.55 -9.10 -10.87
CA SER A 141 -4.11 -7.75 -11.21
C SER A 141 -5.23 -6.74 -11.06
N ILE A 142 -4.98 -5.68 -10.27
CA ILE A 142 -5.94 -4.59 -10.08
C ILE A 142 -6.21 -3.84 -11.41
N ASN A 143 -5.21 -3.70 -12.28
CA ASN A 143 -5.37 -3.07 -13.61
C ASN A 143 -6.36 -3.84 -14.50
N LYS A 144 -6.28 -5.18 -14.46
CA LYS A 144 -7.19 -6.04 -15.22
C LYS A 144 -8.61 -5.97 -14.64
N LEU A 145 -8.74 -5.81 -13.33
CA LEU A 145 -10.03 -5.62 -12.68
C LEU A 145 -10.67 -4.29 -13.04
N ILE A 146 -9.93 -3.18 -13.04
CA ILE A 146 -10.41 -1.88 -13.53
C ILE A 146 -10.89 -1.99 -14.98
N SER A 147 -10.07 -2.61 -15.85
CA SER A 147 -10.43 -2.82 -17.25
C SER A 147 -11.67 -3.71 -17.42
N PHE A 148 -11.87 -4.66 -16.51
CA PHE A 148 -13.05 -5.51 -16.47
C PHE A 148 -14.29 -4.72 -16.01
N ALA A 149 -14.19 -3.90 -14.97
CA ALA A 149 -15.29 -3.11 -14.41
C ALA A 149 -15.85 -2.08 -15.42
N LYS A 150 -14.99 -1.48 -16.25
CA LYS A 150 -15.39 -0.50 -17.28
C LYS A 150 -16.23 -1.06 -18.42
N LYS A 151 -16.35 -2.38 -18.55
CA LYS A 151 -17.13 -2.99 -19.64
C LYS A 151 -18.63 -2.92 -19.32
N PRO A 152 -19.49 -2.38 -20.22
CA PRO A 152 -20.93 -2.25 -19.95
C PRO A 152 -21.60 -3.58 -19.54
N ASN A 153 -21.17 -4.70 -20.14
CA ASN A 153 -21.70 -6.04 -19.89
C ASN A 153 -21.23 -6.67 -18.57
N ASN A 154 -20.50 -5.93 -17.72
CA ASN A 154 -19.97 -6.39 -16.45
C ASN A 154 -20.52 -5.63 -15.23
N THR A 155 -21.46 -4.69 -15.46
CA THR A 155 -22.04 -3.85 -14.41
C THR A 155 -22.76 -4.64 -13.31
N ASP A 156 -23.31 -5.81 -13.64
CA ASP A 156 -23.98 -6.72 -12.69
C ASP A 156 -23.02 -7.75 -12.05
N LYS A 157 -21.76 -7.81 -12.49
CA LYS A 157 -20.78 -8.83 -12.08
C LYS A 157 -19.92 -8.41 -10.90
N LEU A 158 -19.99 -7.14 -10.52
CA LEU A 158 -19.34 -6.58 -9.34
C LEU A 158 -20.36 -5.71 -8.57
N PRO A 159 -20.23 -5.58 -7.24
CA PRO A 159 -21.00 -4.60 -6.49
C PRO A 159 -20.75 -3.18 -7.02
N PHE A 160 -21.81 -2.37 -7.10
CA PHE A 160 -21.74 -1.02 -7.66
C PHE A 160 -20.68 -0.14 -6.98
N GLN A 161 -20.61 -0.17 -5.64
CA GLN A 161 -19.61 0.59 -4.88
C GLN A 161 -18.17 0.19 -5.22
N ILE A 162 -17.92 -1.08 -5.56
CA ILE A 162 -16.61 -1.57 -6.00
C ILE A 162 -16.28 -1.02 -7.39
N ILE A 163 -17.26 -0.95 -8.30
CA ILE A 163 -17.06 -0.36 -9.63
C ILE A 163 -16.67 1.11 -9.50
N GLN A 164 -17.43 1.88 -8.70
CA GLN A 164 -17.11 3.30 -8.46
C GLN A 164 -15.71 3.47 -7.87
N TYR A 165 -15.38 2.69 -6.83
CA TYR A 165 -14.05 2.70 -6.24
C TYR A 165 -12.94 2.46 -7.27
N LEU A 166 -13.10 1.45 -8.13
CA LEU A 166 -12.12 1.11 -9.17
C LEU A 166 -11.96 2.21 -10.22
N GLU A 167 -13.03 2.96 -10.50
CA GLU A 167 -12.98 4.14 -11.37
C GLU A 167 -12.24 5.29 -10.70
N ASP A 168 -12.55 5.56 -9.43
CA ASP A 168 -11.98 6.67 -8.65
C ASP A 168 -10.46 6.54 -8.43
N ILE A 169 -9.96 5.32 -8.19
CA ILE A 169 -8.53 5.09 -7.96
C ILE A 169 -7.71 4.97 -9.24
N HIS A 170 -8.34 4.97 -10.43
CA HIS A 170 -7.64 4.59 -11.66
C HIS A 170 -6.51 5.57 -12.01
N SER A 171 -6.73 6.87 -11.88
CA SER A 171 -5.68 7.87 -12.14
C SER A 171 -4.49 7.69 -11.20
N ASP A 172 -4.76 7.52 -9.90
CA ASP A 172 -3.74 7.35 -8.86
C ASP A 172 -2.89 6.10 -9.13
N LEU A 173 -3.54 5.01 -9.56
CA LEU A 173 -2.85 3.77 -9.91
C LEU A 173 -2.00 3.90 -11.18
N GLU A 174 -2.45 4.63 -12.20
CA GLU A 174 -1.63 4.88 -13.39
C GLU A 174 -0.41 5.72 -13.07
N ASP A 175 -0.51 6.70 -12.18
CA ASP A 175 0.64 7.49 -11.72
C ASP A 175 1.68 6.60 -11.02
N ILE A 176 1.25 5.80 -10.04
CA ILE A 176 2.12 4.85 -9.31
C ILE A 176 2.77 3.85 -10.28
N LYS A 177 1.97 3.30 -11.19
CA LYS A 177 2.45 2.36 -12.20
C LYS A 177 3.49 3.00 -13.11
N LYS A 178 3.27 4.24 -13.55
CA LYS A 178 4.23 4.97 -14.40
C LYS A 178 5.57 5.16 -13.68
N ILE A 179 5.54 5.54 -12.39
CA ILE A 179 6.75 5.68 -11.57
C ILE A 179 7.51 4.35 -11.50
N ARG A 180 6.83 3.28 -11.02
CA ARG A 180 7.41 1.95 -10.92
C ARG A 180 7.94 1.44 -12.26
N ASP A 181 7.20 1.61 -13.35
CA ASP A 181 7.58 1.06 -14.65
C ASP A 181 8.80 1.78 -15.24
N ASN A 182 8.95 3.08 -14.98
CA ASN A 182 10.16 3.78 -15.37
C ASN A 182 11.38 3.26 -14.60
N ILE A 183 11.25 3.06 -13.29
CA ILE A 183 12.32 2.58 -12.42
C ILE A 183 12.64 1.10 -12.74
N ILE A 184 11.69 0.20 -12.49
CA ILE A 184 11.90 -1.26 -12.49
C ILE A 184 11.96 -1.85 -13.90
N HIS A 185 11.04 -1.48 -14.79
CA HIS A 185 10.90 -2.15 -16.08
C HIS A 185 11.79 -1.54 -17.17
N LYS A 186 11.99 -0.22 -17.12
CA LYS A 186 12.81 0.50 -18.10
C LYS A 186 14.24 0.73 -17.60
N GLY A 187 14.55 0.40 -16.35
CA GLY A 187 15.87 0.59 -15.75
C GLY A 187 16.31 2.04 -15.81
N LYS A 188 15.38 2.98 -15.60
CA LYS A 188 15.71 4.41 -15.58
C LYS A 188 16.08 4.82 -14.17
N ASP A 189 17.28 5.37 -14.03
CA ASP A 189 17.81 5.82 -12.75
C ASP A 189 17.09 7.08 -12.24
N ILE A 190 16.93 7.16 -10.92
CA ILE A 190 16.39 8.35 -10.26
C ILE A 190 17.55 9.32 -10.05
N MET A 191 17.53 10.44 -10.76
CA MET A 191 18.51 11.49 -10.53
C MET A 191 18.13 12.27 -9.28
N LEU A 192 18.95 12.14 -8.24
CA LEU A 192 18.85 12.90 -6.99
C LEU A 192 19.73 14.15 -7.04
N THR A 193 19.18 15.29 -6.65
CA THR A 193 19.92 16.56 -6.56
C THR A 193 19.62 17.23 -5.23
N ARG A 194 20.65 17.74 -4.55
CA ARG A 194 20.47 18.55 -3.34
C ARG A 194 20.58 20.03 -3.69
N ASP A 195 19.54 20.79 -3.37
CA ASP A 195 19.53 22.25 -3.48
C ASP A 195 19.00 22.86 -2.18
N SER A 196 19.75 23.80 -1.60
CA SER A 196 19.36 24.54 -0.41
C SER A 196 18.93 23.64 0.77
N GLY A 197 19.63 22.51 0.94
CA GLY A 197 19.36 21.50 1.98
C GLY A 197 18.24 20.52 1.65
N LYS A 198 17.46 20.73 0.59
CA LYS A 198 16.37 19.84 0.18
C LYS A 198 16.83 18.83 -0.87
N LEU A 199 16.25 17.64 -0.81
CA LEU A 199 16.48 16.59 -1.79
C LEU A 199 15.39 16.66 -2.87
N PHE A 200 15.82 16.73 -4.12
CA PHE A 200 14.96 16.72 -5.29
C PHE A 200 15.21 15.48 -6.13
N MET A 201 14.18 14.99 -6.81
CA MET A 201 14.27 13.87 -7.74
C MET A 201 13.65 14.18 -9.09
N ARG A 202 14.20 13.54 -10.11
CA ARG A 202 13.60 13.41 -11.44
C ARG A 202 14.05 12.12 -12.11
N ILE A 203 13.31 11.70 -13.14
CA ILE A 203 13.75 10.63 -14.04
C ILE A 203 13.85 11.23 -15.46
N PRO A 204 15.05 11.51 -15.98
CA PRO A 204 15.21 12.12 -17.30
C PRO A 204 14.80 11.15 -18.43
N ILE A 205 14.31 11.68 -19.56
CA ILE A 205 13.85 10.84 -20.68
C ILE A 205 15.05 10.31 -21.47
N LYS A 206 16.00 11.18 -21.81
CA LYS A 206 17.15 10.87 -22.67
C LYS A 206 18.45 10.77 -21.89
N ASP A 207 18.95 11.89 -21.39
CA ASP A 207 20.26 12.01 -20.74
C ASP A 207 20.15 12.75 -19.41
N LEU A 208 21.15 12.62 -18.53
CA LEU A 208 21.19 13.28 -17.22
C LEU A 208 21.13 14.82 -17.26
N PHE A 209 21.27 15.42 -18.45
CA PHE A 209 21.31 16.87 -18.66
C PHE A 209 20.06 17.44 -19.33
N THR A 210 19.06 16.64 -19.68
CA THR A 210 17.84 17.14 -20.31
C THR A 210 16.86 17.71 -19.28
N GLU A 211 16.18 18.81 -19.60
CA GLU A 211 15.09 19.37 -18.79
C GLU A 211 13.79 18.62 -19.06
N ASP A 212 13.75 17.35 -18.70
CA ASP A 212 12.58 16.50 -18.82
C ASP A 212 12.42 15.61 -17.58
N ASN A 213 11.19 15.14 -17.36
CA ASN A 213 10.89 14.24 -16.26
C ASN A 213 9.79 13.23 -16.66
N LEU A 214 10.09 11.95 -16.49
CA LEU A 214 9.17 10.83 -16.70
C LEU A 214 8.22 10.61 -15.53
N LEU A 215 8.53 11.16 -14.35
CA LEU A 215 7.67 11.12 -13.18
C LEU A 215 6.38 11.94 -13.44
N PRO A 216 5.20 11.44 -13.06
CA PRO A 216 3.96 12.20 -13.14
C PRO A 216 4.01 13.42 -12.21
N ASN A 217 3.40 14.53 -12.65
CA ASN A 217 3.32 15.77 -11.88
C ASN A 217 2.19 15.71 -10.84
N ILE A 218 2.33 14.84 -9.84
CA ILE A 218 1.32 14.66 -8.77
C ILE A 218 1.31 15.84 -7.78
N LEU A 219 2.35 16.69 -7.81
CA LEU A 219 2.47 17.90 -7.01
C LEU A 219 1.82 19.12 -7.67
N GLY A 220 1.54 19.07 -8.98
CA GLY A 220 1.01 20.22 -9.72
C GLY A 220 1.98 21.39 -9.84
N GLU A 221 3.28 21.14 -9.67
CA GLU A 221 4.32 22.17 -9.69
C GLU A 221 4.87 22.37 -11.12
N ALA A 222 5.29 23.59 -11.46
CA ALA A 222 5.92 23.85 -12.76
C ALA A 222 7.36 23.32 -12.87
N ASN A 223 8.02 23.10 -11.73
CA ASN A 223 9.37 22.57 -11.67
C ASN A 223 9.39 21.09 -12.09
N LEU A 224 10.41 20.70 -12.85
CA LEU A 224 10.63 19.31 -13.28
C LEU A 224 11.46 18.52 -12.27
N ASN A 225 12.08 19.16 -11.28
CA ASN A 225 12.73 18.53 -10.13
C ASN A 225 11.76 18.58 -8.95
N TYR A 226 11.25 17.42 -8.54
CA TYR A 226 10.27 17.35 -7.47
C TYR A 226 10.95 17.16 -6.12
N ASP A 227 10.53 17.92 -5.11
CA ASP A 227 10.94 17.70 -3.72
C ASP A 227 10.53 16.28 -3.29
N VAL A 228 11.53 15.47 -2.90
CA VAL A 228 11.32 14.04 -2.62
C VAL A 228 10.36 13.84 -1.46
N GLU A 229 10.50 14.61 -0.37
CA GLU A 229 9.65 14.45 0.80
C GLU A 229 8.20 14.81 0.48
N LYS A 230 7.98 15.91 -0.24
CA LYS A 230 6.65 16.30 -0.70
C LYS A 230 6.02 15.23 -1.58
N TYR A 231 6.79 14.71 -2.53
CA TYR A 231 6.32 13.73 -3.50
C TYR A 231 5.95 12.40 -2.82
N LEU A 232 6.83 11.89 -1.94
CA LEU A 232 6.57 10.69 -1.14
C LEU A 232 5.35 10.90 -0.24
N SER A 233 5.22 12.06 0.42
CA SER A 233 4.06 12.36 1.26
C SER A 233 2.77 12.33 0.46
N ARG A 234 2.74 12.99 -0.71
CA ARG A 234 1.56 13.04 -1.56
C ARG A 234 1.11 11.64 -1.98
N ILE A 235 2.02 10.83 -2.50
CA ILE A 235 1.67 9.52 -3.05
C ILE A 235 1.31 8.49 -1.97
N ILE A 236 1.98 8.51 -0.82
CA ILE A 236 1.69 7.62 0.32
C ILE A 236 0.31 7.98 0.89
N LYS A 237 0.04 9.26 1.14
CA LYS A 237 -1.27 9.72 1.66
C LYS A 237 -2.41 9.40 0.70
N THR A 238 -2.22 9.61 -0.60
CA THR A 238 -3.21 9.22 -1.61
C THR A 238 -3.47 7.71 -1.58
N THR A 239 -2.42 6.89 -1.53
CA THR A 239 -2.53 5.43 -1.44
C THR A 239 -3.28 5.00 -0.19
N PHE A 240 -2.97 5.60 0.96
CA PHE A 240 -3.59 5.25 2.23
C PHE A 240 -5.04 5.72 2.29
N ARG A 241 -5.38 6.87 1.72
CA ARG A 241 -6.78 7.28 1.55
C ARG A 241 -7.56 6.24 0.71
N ASN A 242 -6.98 5.80 -0.40
CA ASN A 242 -7.64 4.82 -1.28
C ASN A 242 -7.78 3.44 -0.60
N MET A 243 -6.85 3.10 0.29
CA MET A 243 -6.92 1.95 1.16
C MET A 243 -8.08 2.06 2.17
N GLU A 244 -8.23 3.21 2.85
CA GLU A 244 -9.31 3.43 3.81
C GLU A 244 -10.69 3.40 3.14
N ILE A 245 -10.85 4.02 1.97
CA ILE A 245 -12.10 3.98 1.18
C ILE A 245 -12.49 2.53 0.85
N LEU A 246 -11.51 1.70 0.46
CA LEU A 246 -11.77 0.27 0.24
C LEU A 246 -12.21 -0.43 1.52
N GLY A 247 -11.59 -0.09 2.65
CA GLY A 247 -11.98 -0.57 3.98
C GLY A 247 -13.45 -0.29 4.29
N GLU A 248 -13.90 0.95 4.06
CA GLU A 248 -15.31 1.35 4.26
C GLU A 248 -16.27 0.54 3.39
N ILE A 249 -15.93 0.38 2.11
CA ILE A 249 -16.76 -0.37 1.16
C ILE A 249 -16.83 -1.83 1.60
N ILE A 250 -15.70 -2.48 1.87
CA ILE A 250 -15.69 -3.89 2.29
C ILE A 250 -16.47 -4.04 3.60
N LEU A 251 -16.26 -3.16 4.59
CA LEU A 251 -16.98 -3.20 5.86
C LEU A 251 -18.50 -3.19 5.62
N SER A 252 -19.01 -2.26 4.81
CA SER A 252 -20.44 -2.17 4.52
C SER A 252 -21.02 -3.44 3.87
N GLN A 253 -20.21 -4.16 3.09
CA GLN A 253 -20.62 -5.38 2.40
C GLN A 253 -20.56 -6.62 3.31
N VAL A 254 -19.55 -6.69 4.21
CA VAL A 254 -19.35 -7.86 5.07
C VAL A 254 -20.09 -7.78 6.39
N TYR A 255 -20.36 -6.56 6.90
CA TYR A 255 -21.11 -6.36 8.15
C TYR A 255 -22.53 -6.92 8.09
N MET A 256 -23.09 -7.05 6.87
CA MET A 256 -24.41 -7.63 6.64
C MET A 256 -24.41 -9.17 6.71
N LYS A 257 -23.25 -9.84 6.85
CA LYS A 257 -23.16 -11.30 6.94
C LYS A 257 -23.35 -11.77 8.38
N GLU A 258 -24.22 -12.76 8.58
CA GLU A 258 -24.40 -13.43 9.87
C GLU A 258 -23.03 -13.99 10.34
N ASN A 259 -22.58 -13.57 11.53
CA ASN A 259 -21.30 -13.92 12.19
C ASN A 259 -20.07 -13.05 11.91
N TYR A 260 -20.16 -11.95 11.15
CA TYR A 260 -19.02 -11.03 11.07
C TYR A 260 -18.85 -10.24 12.37
N ARG A 261 -17.73 -10.47 13.08
CA ARG A 261 -17.36 -9.67 14.26
C ARG A 261 -16.25 -8.69 13.86
N PHE A 262 -16.60 -7.41 13.88
CA PHE A 262 -15.63 -6.34 13.66
C PHE A 262 -14.82 -6.09 14.93
N ASP A 263 -13.50 -6.16 14.82
CA ASP A 263 -12.53 -5.76 15.83
C ASP A 263 -11.51 -4.80 15.21
N LEU A 264 -10.91 -3.94 16.04
CA LEU A 264 -9.87 -3.00 15.63
C LEU A 264 -8.49 -3.68 15.63
N TYR A 265 -7.73 -3.42 14.56
CA TYR A 265 -6.36 -3.90 14.41
C TYR A 265 -5.43 -2.74 14.04
N ALA A 266 -4.22 -2.79 14.59
CA ALA A 266 -3.14 -1.89 14.24
C ALA A 266 -1.82 -2.66 14.05
N ILE A 267 -0.91 -2.06 13.31
CA ILE A 267 0.49 -2.51 13.23
C ILE A 267 1.29 -1.66 14.20
N SER A 268 2.23 -2.26 14.92
CA SER A 268 3.25 -1.53 15.69
C SER A 268 4.64 -2.04 15.31
N ASN A 269 5.60 -1.12 15.19
CA ASN A 269 7.01 -1.37 14.95
C ASN A 269 7.83 -0.13 15.39
N TYR A 270 9.16 -0.25 15.43
CA TYR A 270 10.03 0.84 15.89
C TYR A 270 10.12 2.05 14.94
N CYS A 271 9.71 1.89 13.68
CA CYS A 271 9.71 2.93 12.64
C CYS A 271 8.37 3.65 12.53
N ILE A 272 7.33 3.20 13.24
CA ILE A 272 5.96 3.70 13.07
C ILE A 272 5.82 5.10 13.62
N ASP A 273 6.54 5.46 14.68
CA ASP A 273 6.52 6.80 15.27
C ASP A 273 6.93 7.85 14.22
N ASP A 274 8.13 7.71 13.64
CA ASP A 274 8.64 8.59 12.58
C ASP A 274 7.73 8.61 11.34
N PHE A 275 7.16 7.46 11.00
CA PHE A 275 6.27 7.32 9.86
C PHE A 275 4.90 7.99 10.09
N ASN A 276 4.35 7.88 11.29
CA ASN A 276 3.12 8.54 11.69
C ASN A 276 3.31 10.05 11.76
N ASP A 277 4.44 10.53 12.28
CA ASP A 277 4.78 11.96 12.25
C ASP A 277 4.82 12.51 10.82
N PHE A 278 5.41 11.77 9.90
CA PHE A 278 5.39 12.10 8.48
C PHE A 278 3.98 12.14 7.88
N LEU A 279 3.13 11.16 8.23
CA LEU A 279 1.76 11.08 7.73
C LEU A 279 0.85 12.18 8.32
N ILE A 280 0.99 12.47 9.62
CA ILE A 280 0.08 13.31 10.41
C ILE A 280 0.54 14.77 10.43
N LEU A 281 1.82 15.03 10.71
CA LEU A 281 2.32 16.36 11.08
C LEU A 281 2.91 17.13 9.90
N LYS A 282 3.49 16.45 8.90
CA LYS A 282 3.99 17.13 7.70
C LYS A 282 2.85 17.43 6.72
N ARG A 283 2.23 18.61 6.86
CA ARG A 283 1.37 19.21 5.82
C ARG A 283 2.25 19.99 4.85
N PHE A 284 2.48 19.39 3.69
CA PHE A 284 3.05 20.09 2.54
C PHE A 284 1.88 20.68 1.76
N ASP A 285 1.31 21.75 2.31
CA ASP A 285 0.31 22.57 1.62
C ASP A 285 0.98 23.41 0.51
#